data_AF-A0A4Z2D479-F1
#
_entry.id   AF-A0A4Z2D479-F1
#
_cell.length_a   1.000
_cell.length_b   1.000
_cell.length_c   1.000
_cell.angle_alpha   90.00
_cell.angle_beta   90.00
_cell.angle_gamma   90.00
#
_symmetry.space_group_name_H-M   'P 1'
#
loop_
_entity.id
_entity.type
_entity.pdbx_description
1 polymer ?
#
loop_
_entity_poly.entity_id
_entity_poly.type
_entity_poly.pdbx_seq_one_letter_code
_entity_poly.pdbx_strand_id
1 'polypeptide(L)'
;MRILLDVHPMVRCGPEPIITWEVMKFRLAAKKYEDKLLHSGISHEAVDEATAAFIVSIIENMGPPAERLCHKQPGIYYHLRDLGDLFHEAKFIHMIRDGRAAVLSTIERNVDYQFAANNPVKAVKLWEEITRQMISDCKYIGKSRCLTVRYECLILAPEIQLRRILKFLDLPWDDILLRHETVVRKVSKLNYLEQSTKQFINPIYVKSLDLWAKNNSKISQCLLKVFSRNTNLLMEMGYPINEMPPDYRKMCEKSRFNE
;
A
#
# COMPACT_ATOMS: atom_id res chain seq x y z
N MET A 1 -0.47 7.43 -3.38
CA MET A 1 -1.89 7.02 -3.43
C MET A 1 -2.74 7.79 -2.43
N ARG A 2 -2.62 7.56 -1.10
CA ARG A 2 -3.52 8.23 -0.13
C ARG A 2 -3.65 9.73 -0.30
N ILE A 3 -2.53 10.44 -0.54
CA ILE A 3 -2.54 11.90 -0.74
C ILE A 3 -3.38 12.32 -1.96
N LEU A 4 -3.36 11.53 -3.03
CA LEU A 4 -4.19 11.82 -4.20
C LEU A 4 -5.66 11.68 -3.83
N LEU A 5 -6.04 10.70 -2.99
CA LEU A 5 -7.42 10.59 -2.51
C LEU A 5 -7.76 11.68 -1.47
N ASP A 6 -6.81 12.03 -0.58
CA ASP A 6 -6.99 12.99 0.52
C ASP A 6 -7.21 14.43 0.05
N VAL A 7 -6.96 14.73 -1.23
CA VAL A 7 -7.31 16.03 -1.84
C VAL A 7 -8.67 16.02 -2.52
N HIS A 8 -9.33 14.86 -2.65
CA HIS A 8 -10.68 14.75 -3.18
C HIS A 8 -11.69 15.31 -2.16
N PRO A 9 -12.66 16.16 -2.55
CA PRO A 9 -13.56 16.83 -1.60
C PRO A 9 -14.36 15.90 -0.68
N MET A 10 -14.67 14.69 -1.15
CA MET A 10 -15.44 13.69 -0.38
C MET A 10 -14.60 12.76 0.49
N VAL A 11 -13.27 12.75 0.35
CA VAL A 11 -12.41 11.72 0.95
C VAL A 11 -11.45 12.32 1.95
N ARG A 12 -11.30 11.66 3.10
CA ARG A 12 -10.24 11.97 4.06
C ARG A 12 -9.55 10.69 4.54
N CYS A 13 -8.26 10.59 4.23
CA CYS A 13 -7.34 9.56 4.69
C CYS A 13 -6.55 10.02 5.92
N GLY A 14 -5.92 11.19 5.85
CA GLY A 14 -4.97 11.65 6.87
C GLY A 14 -3.63 10.89 6.89
N PRO A 15 -2.81 11.13 7.94
CA PRO A 15 -1.52 10.45 8.14
C PRO A 15 -1.69 8.99 8.57
N GLU A 16 -0.58 8.27 8.74
CA GLU A 16 -0.63 6.90 9.28
C GLU A 16 -1.16 6.89 10.73
N PRO A 17 -2.17 6.06 11.05
CA PRO A 17 -2.73 5.95 12.40
C PRO A 17 -1.78 5.33 13.44
N ILE A 18 -0.68 4.70 13.00
CA ILE A 18 0.40 4.04 13.76
C ILE A 18 -0.06 2.93 14.71
N ILE A 19 -1.14 3.08 15.47
CA ILE A 19 -1.59 2.17 16.53
C ILE A 19 -2.56 1.08 16.02
N THR A 20 -3.23 1.29 14.89
CA THR A 20 -4.27 0.35 14.40
C THR A 20 -3.72 -1.03 14.02
N TRP A 21 -2.43 -1.15 13.68
CA TRP A 21 -1.83 -2.48 13.49
C TRP A 21 -1.58 -3.22 14.82
N GLU A 22 -1.42 -2.52 15.94
CA GLU A 22 -1.21 -3.17 17.25
C GLU A 22 -2.48 -3.87 17.71
N VAL A 23 -3.66 -3.27 17.50
CA VAL A 23 -4.93 -3.94 17.81
C VAL A 23 -5.16 -5.17 16.92
N MET A 24 -4.71 -5.14 15.65
CA MET A 24 -4.76 -6.31 14.78
C MET A 24 -3.87 -7.44 15.29
N LYS A 25 -2.64 -7.13 15.76
CA LYS A 25 -1.79 -8.14 16.40
C LYS A 25 -2.43 -8.70 17.67
N PHE A 26 -3.03 -7.85 18.49
CA PHE A 26 -3.76 -8.27 19.69
C PHE A 26 -4.88 -9.24 19.33
N ARG A 27 -5.73 -8.90 18.35
CA ARG A 27 -6.80 -9.77 17.85
C ARG A 27 -6.27 -11.13 17.40
N LEU A 28 -5.19 -11.15 16.63
CA LEU A 28 -4.59 -12.40 16.16
C LEU A 28 -3.98 -13.24 17.30
N ALA A 29 -3.36 -12.60 18.28
CA ALA A 29 -2.84 -13.28 19.46
C ALA A 29 -3.96 -13.83 20.36
N ALA A 30 -5.12 -13.16 20.40
CA ALA A 30 -6.28 -13.56 21.18
C ALA A 30 -6.82 -14.94 20.78
N LYS A 31 -6.62 -15.37 19.52
CA LYS A 31 -6.98 -16.72 19.03
C LYS A 31 -6.38 -17.85 19.87
N LYS A 32 -5.21 -17.64 20.50
CA LYS A 32 -4.60 -18.61 21.43
C LYS A 32 -5.46 -18.89 22.67
N TYR A 33 -6.35 -17.96 23.03
CA TYR A 33 -7.19 -18.02 24.23
C TYR A 33 -8.66 -18.28 23.90
N GLU A 34 -8.97 -18.65 22.66
CA GLU A 34 -10.33 -18.86 22.14
C GLU A 34 -11.22 -19.65 23.10
N ASP A 35 -10.81 -20.86 23.50
CA ASP A 35 -11.59 -21.67 24.44
C ASP A 35 -11.86 -20.97 25.78
N LYS A 36 -10.85 -20.27 26.34
CA LYS A 36 -10.98 -19.56 27.61
C LYS A 36 -11.89 -18.34 27.49
N LEU A 37 -11.80 -17.63 26.38
CA LEU A 37 -12.65 -16.48 26.08
C LEU A 37 -14.11 -16.94 25.97
N LEU A 38 -14.36 -18.02 25.22
CA LEU A 38 -15.69 -18.61 25.08
C LEU A 38 -16.28 -19.04 26.44
N HIS A 39 -15.50 -19.72 27.29
CA HIS A 39 -15.94 -20.09 28.65
C HIS A 39 -16.13 -18.88 29.58
N SER A 40 -15.57 -17.71 29.23
CA SER A 40 -15.78 -16.44 29.93
C SER A 40 -16.93 -15.62 29.34
N GLY A 41 -17.65 -16.16 28.35
CA GLY A 41 -18.75 -15.46 27.66
C GLY A 41 -18.30 -14.44 26.61
N ILE A 42 -17.03 -14.48 26.18
CA ILE A 42 -16.48 -13.58 25.15
C ILE A 42 -16.41 -14.35 23.83
N SER A 43 -17.31 -14.02 22.89
CA SER A 43 -17.36 -14.66 21.58
C SER A 43 -16.33 -14.06 20.59
N HIS A 44 -16.13 -14.73 19.46
CA HIS A 44 -15.30 -14.20 18.36
C HIS A 44 -15.85 -12.87 17.83
N GLU A 45 -17.16 -12.79 17.68
CA GLU A 45 -17.87 -11.60 17.21
C GLU A 45 -17.62 -10.42 18.16
N ALA A 46 -17.64 -10.64 19.48
CA ALA A 46 -17.34 -9.59 20.45
C ALA A 46 -15.90 -9.06 20.31
N VAL A 47 -14.92 -9.93 20.05
CA VAL A 47 -13.52 -9.52 19.82
C VAL A 47 -13.38 -8.77 18.49
N ASP A 48 -14.07 -9.22 17.45
CA ASP A 48 -14.09 -8.59 16.13
C ASP A 48 -14.74 -7.21 16.20
N GLU A 49 -15.93 -7.08 16.78
CA GLU A 49 -16.62 -5.81 17.00
C GLU A 49 -15.76 -4.82 17.80
N ALA A 50 -15.12 -5.27 18.90
CA ALA A 50 -14.23 -4.42 19.69
C ALA A 50 -13.01 -3.96 18.88
N THR A 51 -12.43 -4.85 18.06
CA THR A 51 -11.29 -4.52 17.20
C THR A 51 -11.69 -3.52 16.11
N ALA A 52 -12.83 -3.74 15.44
CA ALA A 52 -13.38 -2.85 14.42
C ALA A 52 -13.67 -1.48 15.01
N ALA A 53 -14.35 -1.42 16.15
CA ALA A 53 -14.70 -0.19 16.85
C ALA A 53 -13.45 0.62 17.24
N PHE A 54 -12.39 -0.04 17.71
CA PHE A 54 -11.11 0.63 17.98
C PHE A 54 -10.55 1.28 16.71
N ILE A 55 -10.48 0.53 15.60
CA ILE A 55 -9.93 1.04 14.34
C ILE A 55 -10.77 2.19 13.80
N VAL A 56 -12.10 2.05 13.78
CA VAL A 56 -13.03 3.09 13.31
C VAL A 56 -12.91 4.35 14.16
N SER A 57 -12.90 4.22 15.49
CA SER A 57 -12.76 5.35 16.40
C SER A 57 -11.46 6.12 16.16
N ILE A 58 -10.33 5.43 15.94
CA ILE A 58 -9.07 6.09 15.58
C ILE A 58 -9.22 6.79 14.22
N ILE A 59 -9.76 6.13 13.21
CA ILE A 59 -9.97 6.71 11.87
C ILE A 59 -10.83 7.96 11.97
N GLU A 60 -11.94 7.97 12.71
CA GLU A 60 -12.85 9.11 12.83
C GLU A 60 -12.20 10.29 13.57
N ASN A 61 -11.53 10.01 14.70
CA ASN A 61 -11.02 11.06 15.58
C ASN A 61 -9.67 11.67 15.13
N MET A 62 -9.05 11.14 14.09
CA MET A 62 -7.77 11.67 13.57
C MET A 62 -7.87 12.99 12.81
N GLY A 63 -9.08 13.41 12.42
CA GLY A 63 -9.31 14.61 11.61
C GLY A 63 -10.78 15.04 11.54
N PRO A 64 -11.11 16.03 10.71
CA PRO A 64 -12.49 16.46 10.49
C PRO A 64 -13.32 15.34 9.80
N PRO A 65 -14.66 15.38 9.92
CA PRO A 65 -15.53 14.44 9.23
C PRO A 65 -15.41 14.58 7.70
N ALA A 66 -15.65 13.47 6.99
CA ALA A 66 -15.74 13.42 5.53
C ALA A 66 -16.70 12.30 5.12
N GLU A 67 -17.26 12.39 3.91
CA GLU A 67 -18.22 11.40 3.41
C GLU A 67 -17.61 10.00 3.19
N ARG A 68 -16.31 9.95 2.88
CA ARG A 68 -15.54 8.72 2.76
C ARG A 68 -14.29 8.82 3.64
N LEU A 69 -14.24 8.00 4.68
CA LEU A 69 -13.05 7.85 5.50
C LEU A 69 -12.13 6.80 4.88
N CYS A 70 -10.83 7.06 4.95
CA CYS A 70 -9.80 6.22 4.40
C CYS A 70 -8.74 5.93 5.47
N HIS A 71 -8.11 4.76 5.36
CA HIS A 71 -7.02 4.32 6.22
C HIS A 71 -5.81 3.96 5.35
N LYS A 72 -4.63 4.48 5.70
CA LYS A 72 -3.37 4.09 5.06
C LYS A 72 -2.33 3.80 6.13
N GLN A 73 -1.96 2.53 6.27
CA GLN A 73 -0.76 2.09 6.97
C GLN A 73 -0.21 0.85 6.25
N PRO A 74 1.00 0.86 5.66
CA PRO A 74 1.48 -0.28 4.88
C PRO A 74 1.50 -1.60 5.67
N GLY A 75 1.91 -1.56 6.94
CA GLY A 75 2.01 -2.76 7.79
C GLY A 75 0.67 -3.40 8.15
N ILE A 76 -0.45 -2.66 8.12
CA ILE A 76 -1.76 -3.27 8.42
C ILE A 76 -2.20 -4.22 7.30
N TYR A 77 -1.71 -4.02 6.07
CA TYR A 77 -2.01 -4.92 4.93
C TYR A 77 -1.32 -6.28 5.06
N TYR A 78 -0.44 -6.50 6.05
CA TYR A 78 -0.02 -7.86 6.43
C TYR A 78 -1.20 -8.72 6.91
N HIS A 79 -2.30 -8.07 7.28
CA HIS A 79 -3.55 -8.67 7.73
C HIS A 79 -4.70 -8.34 6.75
N LEU A 80 -4.40 -8.16 5.46
CA LEU A 80 -5.38 -7.71 4.47
C LEU A 80 -6.63 -8.61 4.44
N ARG A 81 -6.47 -9.93 4.51
CA ARG A 81 -7.60 -10.86 4.61
C ARG A 81 -8.47 -10.60 5.82
N ASP A 82 -7.86 -10.57 7.01
CA ASP A 82 -8.59 -10.29 8.25
C ASP A 82 -9.30 -8.94 8.22
N LEU A 83 -8.73 -7.92 7.57
CA LEU A 83 -9.41 -6.64 7.37
C LEU A 83 -10.63 -6.75 6.45
N GLY A 84 -10.54 -7.58 5.41
CA GLY A 84 -11.66 -7.86 4.51
C GLY A 84 -12.80 -8.64 5.18
N ASP A 85 -12.46 -9.45 6.19
CA ASP A 85 -13.40 -10.16 7.05
C ASP A 85 -13.97 -9.23 8.13
N LEU A 86 -13.18 -8.28 8.64
CA LEU A 86 -13.63 -7.35 9.68
C LEU A 86 -14.50 -6.21 9.15
N PHE A 87 -14.20 -5.74 7.93
CA PHE A 87 -14.86 -4.60 7.28
C PHE A 87 -15.48 -5.03 5.96
N HIS A 88 -16.66 -5.65 6.02
CA HIS A 88 -17.30 -6.24 4.85
C HIS A 88 -17.63 -5.25 3.73
N GLU A 89 -17.93 -3.99 4.06
CA GLU A 89 -18.24 -2.92 3.09
C GLU A 89 -17.00 -2.13 2.65
N ALA A 90 -15.83 -2.35 3.27
CA ALA A 90 -14.63 -1.62 2.92
C ALA A 90 -14.09 -2.04 1.54
N LYS A 91 -13.53 -1.05 0.84
CA LYS A 91 -12.76 -1.23 -0.39
C LYS A 91 -11.27 -1.03 -0.10
N PHE A 92 -10.44 -1.85 -0.75
CA PHE A 92 -9.01 -1.95 -0.54
C PHE A 92 -8.26 -1.58 -1.82
N ILE A 93 -7.23 -0.74 -1.70
CA ILE A 93 -6.32 -0.41 -2.79
C ILE A 93 -4.97 -1.03 -2.48
N HIS A 94 -4.67 -2.12 -3.15
CA HIS A 94 -3.41 -2.83 -3.03
C HIS A 94 -2.38 -2.24 -4.00
N MET A 95 -1.49 -1.40 -3.47
CA MET A 95 -0.42 -0.80 -4.27
C MET A 95 0.71 -1.82 -4.49
N ILE A 96 1.02 -2.13 -5.75
CA ILE A 96 2.21 -2.89 -6.13
C ILE A 96 3.22 -1.98 -6.82
N ARG A 97 4.50 -2.35 -6.72
CA ARG A 97 5.63 -1.67 -7.33
C ARG A 97 6.69 -2.70 -7.71
N ASP A 98 7.57 -2.38 -8.65
CA ASP A 98 8.76 -3.18 -8.92
C ASP A 98 9.53 -3.41 -7.61
N GLY A 99 9.68 -4.69 -7.24
CA GLY A 99 10.31 -5.10 -6.00
C GLY A 99 11.74 -4.59 -5.84
N ARG A 100 12.47 -4.43 -6.95
CA ARG A 100 13.83 -3.87 -6.95
C ARG A 100 13.82 -2.41 -6.48
N ALA A 101 12.85 -1.63 -6.98
CA ALA A 101 12.64 -0.24 -6.57
C ALA A 101 12.06 -0.12 -5.15
N ALA A 102 11.18 -1.03 -4.76
CA ALA A 102 10.53 -1.04 -3.44
C ALA A 102 11.51 -1.43 -2.33
N VAL A 103 12.32 -2.47 -2.51
CA VAL A 103 13.31 -2.90 -1.51
C VAL A 103 14.43 -1.86 -1.35
N LEU A 104 14.94 -1.28 -2.45
CA LEU A 104 15.84 -0.10 -2.37
C LEU A 104 15.18 1.01 -1.56
N SER A 105 13.92 1.25 -1.93
CA SER A 105 12.95 2.12 -1.32
C SER A 105 13.11 2.20 0.21
N THR A 106 12.97 1.02 0.79
CA THR A 106 12.91 0.75 2.22
C THR A 106 14.28 0.78 2.86
N ILE A 107 15.28 0.15 2.23
CA ILE A 107 16.66 0.09 2.74
C ILE A 107 17.26 1.49 2.85
N GLU A 108 17.19 2.32 1.81
CA GLU A 108 17.84 3.64 1.79
C GLU A 108 17.24 4.62 2.79
N ARG A 109 15.93 4.52 2.99
CA ARG A 109 15.16 5.43 3.86
C ARG A 109 14.99 4.89 5.28
N ASN A 110 15.56 3.71 5.58
CA ASN A 110 15.40 3.02 6.86
C ASN A 110 13.93 3.01 7.33
N VAL A 111 13.02 2.68 6.40
CA VAL A 111 11.56 2.75 6.65
C VAL A 111 11.07 1.56 7.46
N ASP A 112 11.71 0.41 7.30
CA ASP A 112 11.41 -0.82 8.02
C ASP A 112 12.74 -1.51 8.38
N TYR A 113 12.97 -1.69 9.67
CA TYR A 113 14.19 -2.30 10.21
C TYR A 113 14.36 -3.77 9.76
N GLN A 114 13.28 -4.43 9.35
CA GLN A 114 13.35 -5.80 8.83
C GLN A 114 14.01 -5.86 7.45
N PHE A 115 13.95 -4.75 6.69
CA PHE A 115 14.61 -4.56 5.40
C PHE A 115 15.96 -3.86 5.62
N ALA A 116 16.87 -4.54 6.30
CA ALA A 116 18.18 -3.98 6.65
C ALA A 116 19.19 -4.12 5.51
N ALA A 117 20.01 -3.08 5.32
CA ALA A 117 21.08 -3.03 4.31
C ALA A 117 22.13 -4.15 4.47
N ASN A 118 22.32 -4.65 5.70
CA ASN A 118 23.29 -5.69 6.01
C ASN A 118 22.85 -7.09 5.57
N ASN A 119 21.58 -7.30 5.19
CA ASN A 119 21.09 -8.57 4.67
C ASN A 119 20.06 -8.36 3.55
N PRO A 120 20.50 -7.95 2.36
CA PRO A 120 19.59 -7.62 1.29
C PRO A 120 18.87 -8.85 0.71
N VAL A 121 19.44 -10.06 0.81
CA VAL A 121 18.74 -11.30 0.42
C VAL A 121 17.50 -11.52 1.27
N LYS A 122 17.61 -11.32 2.60
CA LYS A 122 16.45 -11.38 3.50
C LYS A 122 15.40 -10.34 3.14
N ALA A 123 15.81 -9.13 2.79
CA ALA A 123 14.91 -8.07 2.35
C ALA A 123 14.14 -8.44 1.06
N VAL A 124 14.80 -9.08 0.09
CA VAL A 124 14.13 -9.60 -1.13
C VAL A 124 13.10 -10.67 -0.79
N LYS A 125 13.48 -11.66 0.03
CA LYS A 125 12.57 -12.76 0.43
C LYS A 125 11.35 -12.22 1.18
N LEU A 126 11.58 -11.32 2.13
CA LEU A 126 10.52 -10.70 2.91
C LEU A 126 9.57 -9.89 2.02
N TRP A 127 10.10 -9.13 1.05
CA TRP A 127 9.26 -8.45 0.06
C TRP A 127 8.41 -9.43 -0.74
N GLU A 128 8.99 -10.54 -1.21
CA GLU A 128 8.27 -11.53 -2.01
C GLU A 128 7.18 -12.21 -1.19
N GLU A 129 7.48 -12.66 0.03
CA GLU A 129 6.52 -13.29 0.95
C GLU A 129 5.33 -12.36 1.23
N ILE A 130 5.61 -11.13 1.63
CA ILE A 130 4.58 -10.12 1.93
C ILE A 130 3.74 -9.80 0.69
N THR A 131 4.39 -9.56 -0.46
CA THR A 131 3.68 -9.17 -1.68
C THR A 131 2.82 -10.32 -2.20
N ARG A 132 3.30 -11.56 -2.15
CA ARG A 132 2.50 -12.76 -2.48
C ARG A 132 1.28 -12.88 -1.60
N GLN A 133 1.46 -12.70 -0.29
CA GLN A 133 0.36 -12.73 0.68
C GLN A 133 -0.69 -11.67 0.33
N MET A 134 -0.29 -10.42 0.12
CA MET A 134 -1.21 -9.33 -0.23
C MET A 134 -1.93 -9.55 -1.58
N ILE A 135 -1.26 -10.13 -2.58
CA ILE A 135 -1.91 -10.51 -3.86
C ILE A 135 -2.98 -11.57 -3.61
N SER A 136 -2.64 -12.60 -2.84
CA SER A 136 -3.55 -13.69 -2.49
C SER A 136 -4.77 -13.18 -1.72
N ASP A 137 -4.55 -12.31 -0.74
CA ASP A 137 -5.60 -11.72 0.08
C ASP A 137 -6.50 -10.77 -0.70
N CYS A 138 -5.93 -9.96 -1.59
CA CYS A 138 -6.70 -9.13 -2.50
C CYS A 138 -7.59 -9.97 -3.43
N LYS A 139 -7.08 -11.12 -3.90
CA LYS A 139 -7.86 -12.09 -4.69
C LYS A 139 -8.98 -12.72 -3.86
N TYR A 140 -8.72 -13.07 -2.59
CA TYR A 140 -9.70 -13.60 -1.66
C TYR A 140 -10.86 -12.61 -1.40
N ILE A 141 -10.53 -11.35 -1.15
CA ILE A 141 -11.51 -10.27 -0.91
C ILE A 141 -12.44 -10.05 -2.12
N GLY A 142 -11.89 -10.24 -3.32
CA GLY A 142 -12.63 -10.17 -4.59
C GLY A 142 -12.52 -8.81 -5.28
N LYS A 143 -12.66 -8.80 -6.61
CA LYS A 143 -12.43 -7.61 -7.46
C LYS A 143 -13.38 -6.43 -7.18
N SER A 144 -14.54 -6.68 -6.58
CA SER A 144 -15.50 -5.63 -6.19
C SER A 144 -15.03 -4.84 -4.96
N ARG A 145 -14.19 -5.44 -4.12
CA ARG A 145 -13.70 -4.85 -2.87
C ARG A 145 -12.19 -4.69 -2.81
N CYS A 146 -11.39 -5.32 -3.66
CA CYS A 146 -9.95 -5.08 -3.72
C CYS A 146 -9.45 -4.81 -5.13
N LEU A 147 -8.81 -3.64 -5.30
CA LEU A 147 -8.19 -3.20 -6.55
C LEU A 147 -6.68 -3.17 -6.39
N THR A 148 -5.96 -3.92 -7.24
CA THR A 148 -4.50 -3.83 -7.32
C THR A 148 -4.10 -2.70 -8.28
N VAL A 149 -3.25 -1.78 -7.83
CA VAL A 149 -2.78 -0.61 -8.58
C VAL A 149 -1.26 -0.63 -8.68
N ARG A 150 -0.74 -0.55 -9.90
CA ARG A 150 0.70 -0.46 -10.16
C ARG A 150 1.17 0.98 -10.01
N TYR A 151 2.16 1.17 -9.15
CA TYR A 151 2.79 2.47 -8.93
C TYR A 151 3.30 3.07 -10.24
N GLU A 152 4.02 2.31 -11.06
CA GLU A 152 4.62 2.78 -12.30
C GLU A 152 3.56 3.28 -13.28
N CYS A 153 2.46 2.55 -13.41
CA CYS A 153 1.35 2.94 -14.29
C CYS A 153 0.62 4.17 -13.75
N LEU A 154 0.45 4.28 -12.43
CA LEU A 154 -0.13 5.46 -11.78
C LEU A 154 0.71 6.71 -12.04
N ILE A 155 2.03 6.61 -12.01
CA ILE A 155 2.90 7.78 -12.25
C ILE A 155 3.01 8.11 -13.75
N LEU A 156 3.03 7.10 -14.62
CA LEU A 156 3.17 7.30 -16.07
C LEU A 156 1.88 7.76 -16.76
N ALA A 157 0.73 7.41 -16.21
CA ALA A 157 -0.59 7.76 -16.75
C ALA A 157 -1.59 8.06 -15.61
N PRO A 158 -1.35 9.13 -14.82
CA PRO A 158 -2.09 9.40 -13.59
C PRO A 158 -3.59 9.57 -13.82
N GLU A 159 -4.00 10.31 -14.85
CA GLU A 159 -5.43 10.51 -15.12
C GLU A 159 -6.16 9.20 -15.38
N ILE A 160 -5.63 8.35 -16.28
CA ILE A 160 -6.24 7.05 -16.62
C ILE A 160 -6.37 6.18 -15.37
N GLN A 161 -5.31 6.10 -14.56
CA GLN A 161 -5.30 5.27 -13.36
C GLN A 161 -6.20 5.83 -12.25
N LEU A 162 -6.23 7.14 -12.06
CA LEU A 162 -7.11 7.78 -11.08
C LEU A 162 -8.58 7.64 -11.48
N ARG A 163 -8.94 7.79 -12.76
CA ARG A 163 -10.30 7.51 -13.25
C ARG A 163 -10.73 6.08 -12.95
N ARG A 164 -9.85 5.09 -13.19
CA ARG A 164 -10.09 3.69 -12.84
C ARG A 164 -10.28 3.49 -11.34
N ILE A 165 -9.45 4.13 -10.51
CA ILE A 165 -9.53 4.03 -9.05
C ILE A 165 -10.82 4.66 -8.51
N LEU A 166 -11.18 5.87 -8.96
CA LEU A 166 -12.42 6.52 -8.52
C LEU A 166 -13.66 5.76 -8.96
N LYS A 167 -13.67 5.21 -10.19
CA LYS A 167 -14.72 4.31 -10.64
C LYS A 167 -14.85 3.09 -9.73
N PHE A 168 -13.74 2.48 -9.33
CA PHE A 168 -13.76 1.37 -8.38
C PHE A 168 -14.27 1.80 -6.99
N LEU A 169 -13.96 3.02 -6.54
CA LEU A 169 -14.39 3.55 -5.25
C LEU A 169 -15.81 4.14 -5.25
N ASP A 170 -16.50 4.17 -6.40
CA ASP A 170 -17.77 4.88 -6.60
C ASP A 170 -17.68 6.38 -6.21
N LEU A 171 -16.62 7.04 -6.66
CA LEU A 171 -16.39 8.47 -6.45
C LEU A 171 -16.42 9.24 -7.79
N PRO A 172 -16.91 10.50 -7.78
CA PRO A 172 -16.86 11.35 -8.97
C PRO A 172 -15.42 11.72 -9.32
N TRP A 173 -15.21 12.17 -10.56
CA TRP A 173 -13.93 12.74 -10.98
C TRP A 173 -13.77 14.17 -10.46
N ASP A 174 -12.55 14.51 -10.03
CA ASP A 174 -12.14 15.87 -9.71
C ASP A 174 -10.73 16.15 -10.26
N ASP A 175 -10.57 17.23 -11.02
CA ASP A 175 -9.28 17.62 -11.60
C ASP A 175 -8.22 17.97 -10.54
N ILE A 176 -8.62 18.23 -9.29
CA ILE A 176 -7.69 18.51 -8.19
C ILE A 176 -6.73 17.36 -7.94
N LEU A 177 -7.12 16.12 -8.28
CA LEU A 177 -6.32 14.92 -8.10
C LEU A 177 -5.01 14.97 -8.89
N LEU A 178 -5.00 15.65 -10.04
CA LEU A 178 -3.82 15.79 -10.91
C LEU A 178 -2.92 16.97 -10.49
N ARG A 179 -3.41 17.83 -9.59
CA ARG A 179 -2.71 19.02 -9.09
C ARG A 179 -2.69 19.03 -7.56
N HIS A 180 -2.55 17.84 -6.96
CA HIS A 180 -2.70 17.64 -5.52
C HIS A 180 -1.74 18.53 -4.72
N GLU A 181 -0.54 18.80 -5.26
CA GLU A 181 0.49 19.63 -4.63
C GLU A 181 0.03 21.07 -4.36
N THR A 182 -0.93 21.56 -5.14
CA THR A 182 -1.44 22.94 -5.03
C THR A 182 -2.29 23.15 -3.78
N VAL A 183 -2.88 22.07 -3.25
CA VAL A 183 -3.81 22.11 -2.12
C VAL A 183 -3.42 21.22 -0.95
N VAL A 184 -2.55 20.23 -1.13
CA VAL A 184 -2.21 19.21 -0.12
C VAL A 184 -1.83 19.79 1.24
N ARG A 185 -1.12 20.93 1.27
CA ARG A 185 -0.73 21.60 2.52
C ARG A 185 -1.90 22.24 3.28
N LYS A 186 -3.00 22.52 2.58
CA LYS A 186 -4.21 23.15 3.12
C LYS A 186 -5.24 22.10 3.53
N VAL A 187 -5.42 21.07 2.71
CA VAL A 187 -6.54 20.11 2.85
C VAL A 187 -6.14 18.84 3.59
N SER A 188 -4.89 18.37 3.44
CA SER A 188 -4.45 17.11 4.03
C SER A 188 -3.66 17.34 5.31
N LYS A 189 -3.96 16.56 6.35
CA LYS A 189 -3.13 16.51 7.56
C LYS A 189 -1.80 15.80 7.25
N LEU A 190 -0.70 16.51 7.48
CA LEU A 190 0.65 16.02 7.22
C LEU A 190 1.34 15.63 8.52
N ASN A 191 1.96 14.45 8.54
CA ASN A 191 2.89 14.06 9.59
C ASN A 191 4.32 14.21 9.04
N TYR A 192 5.09 15.18 9.53
CA TYR A 192 6.46 15.43 9.05
C TYR A 192 7.45 14.33 9.46
N LEU A 193 7.06 13.45 10.39
CA LEU A 193 7.83 12.25 10.76
C LEU A 193 7.61 11.08 9.77
N GLU A 194 6.59 11.13 8.91
CA GLU A 194 6.44 10.15 7.83
C GLU A 194 7.54 10.36 6.76
N GLN A 195 8.30 9.30 6.49
CA GLN A 195 9.42 9.35 5.54
C GLN A 195 9.02 9.79 4.12
N SER A 196 7.76 9.54 3.73
CA SER A 196 7.26 9.90 2.40
C SER A 196 6.80 11.36 2.28
N THR A 197 6.70 12.12 3.38
CA THR A 197 6.15 13.49 3.38
C THR A 197 6.92 14.43 2.49
N LYS A 198 8.25 14.35 2.48
CA LYS A 198 9.11 15.18 1.61
C LYS A 198 8.88 14.91 0.12
N GLN A 199 8.34 13.74 -0.24
CA GLN A 199 8.15 13.32 -1.62
C GLN A 199 6.76 13.68 -2.13
N PHE A 200 5.71 13.31 -1.40
CA PHE A 200 4.33 13.41 -1.89
C PHE A 200 3.78 14.84 -1.92
N ILE A 201 4.44 15.81 -1.27
CA ILE A 201 4.01 17.22 -1.31
C ILE A 201 4.35 17.92 -2.63
N ASN A 202 5.13 17.28 -3.49
CA ASN A 202 5.51 17.78 -4.82
C ASN A 202 4.57 17.22 -5.90
N PRO A 203 4.55 17.82 -7.11
CA PRO A 203 3.83 17.25 -8.25
C PRO A 203 4.22 15.79 -8.51
N ILE A 204 3.32 15.06 -9.17
CA ILE A 204 3.62 13.71 -9.67
C ILE A 204 4.84 13.80 -10.62
N TYR A 205 5.87 13.01 -10.34
CA TYR A 205 7.10 12.99 -11.13
C TYR A 205 7.55 11.56 -11.41
N VAL A 206 8.24 11.35 -12.53
CA VAL A 206 8.74 10.03 -12.98
C VAL A 206 10.12 9.69 -12.44
N LYS A 207 10.81 10.64 -11.78
CA LYS A 207 12.24 10.52 -11.42
C LYS A 207 12.55 9.33 -10.51
N SER A 208 11.57 8.76 -9.81
CA SER A 208 11.72 7.63 -8.90
C SER A 208 11.48 6.26 -9.52
N LEU A 209 11.14 6.20 -10.82
CA LEU A 209 10.91 4.92 -11.51
C LEU A 209 12.20 4.12 -11.67
N ASP A 210 13.30 4.79 -12.02
CA ASP A 210 14.54 4.15 -12.47
C ASP A 210 15.76 4.37 -11.55
N LEU A 211 15.62 5.13 -10.44
CA LEU A 211 16.75 5.46 -9.54
C LEU A 211 17.52 4.22 -9.09
N TRP A 212 16.82 3.11 -8.91
CA TRP A 212 17.40 1.86 -8.45
C TRP A 212 18.38 1.22 -9.42
N ALA A 213 18.23 1.52 -10.71
CA ALA A 213 19.07 0.98 -11.77
C ALA A 213 20.27 1.90 -12.13
N LYS A 214 20.34 3.10 -11.56
CA LYS A 214 21.43 4.06 -11.83
C LYS A 214 22.74 3.61 -11.17
N ASN A 215 23.87 3.97 -11.78
CA ASN A 215 25.21 3.57 -11.30
C ASN A 215 25.54 4.06 -9.88
N ASN A 216 24.92 5.15 -9.43
CA ASN A 216 25.09 5.70 -8.09
C ASN A 216 24.07 5.18 -7.07
N SER A 217 23.26 4.18 -7.44
CA SER A 217 22.32 3.50 -6.54
C SER A 217 23.08 2.86 -5.38
N LYS A 218 22.52 2.92 -4.17
CA LYS A 218 23.07 2.18 -3.02
C LYS A 218 22.91 0.67 -3.15
N ILE A 219 22.11 0.21 -4.12
CA ILE A 219 22.01 -1.21 -4.45
C ILE A 219 23.10 -1.60 -5.44
N SER A 220 23.84 -2.65 -5.08
CA SER A 220 24.81 -3.24 -5.99
C SER A 220 24.12 -3.96 -7.15
N GLN A 221 24.76 -3.93 -8.31
CA GLN A 221 24.35 -4.75 -9.48
C GLN A 221 24.27 -6.24 -9.14
N CYS A 222 25.08 -6.71 -8.19
CA CYS A 222 25.00 -8.07 -7.67
C CYS A 222 23.64 -8.34 -7.02
N LEU A 223 23.15 -7.44 -6.16
CA LEU A 223 21.86 -7.60 -5.52
C LEU A 223 20.69 -7.55 -6.51
N LEU A 224 20.75 -6.71 -7.55
CA LEU A 224 19.71 -6.70 -8.61
C LEU A 224 19.65 -8.01 -9.37
N LYS A 225 20.82 -8.61 -9.64
CA LYS A 225 20.92 -9.95 -10.24
C LYS A 225 20.40 -11.02 -9.28
N VAL A 226 20.72 -10.93 -7.99
CA VAL A 226 20.18 -11.83 -6.94
C VAL A 226 18.66 -11.73 -6.87
N PHE A 227 18.10 -10.52 -6.90
CA PHE A 227 16.66 -10.30 -6.93
C PHE A 227 16.06 -11.02 -8.14
N SER A 228 16.57 -10.70 -9.33
CA SER A 228 16.06 -11.23 -10.60
C SER A 228 16.19 -12.75 -10.74
N ARG A 229 17.17 -13.38 -10.06
CA ARG A 229 17.39 -14.84 -10.08
C ARG A 229 16.60 -15.62 -9.04
N ASN A 230 16.32 -15.01 -7.88
CA ASN A 230 15.74 -15.71 -6.72
C ASN A 230 14.25 -15.46 -6.54
N THR A 231 13.63 -14.59 -7.35
CA THR A 231 12.19 -14.35 -7.29
C THR A 231 11.54 -14.54 -8.64
N ASN A 232 10.48 -15.37 -8.67
CA ASN A 232 9.60 -15.47 -9.83
C ASN A 232 8.47 -14.43 -9.77
N LEU A 233 8.25 -13.81 -8.60
CA LEU A 233 7.12 -12.89 -8.39
C LEU A 233 7.17 -11.68 -9.32
N LEU A 234 8.37 -11.15 -9.62
CA LEU A 234 8.50 -10.06 -10.59
C LEU A 234 7.91 -10.46 -11.95
N MET A 235 8.25 -11.64 -12.47
CA MET A 235 7.74 -12.15 -13.74
C MET A 235 6.24 -12.45 -13.69
N GLU A 236 5.76 -13.05 -12.59
CA GLU A 236 4.33 -13.31 -12.38
C GLU A 236 3.51 -12.01 -12.35
N MET A 237 4.08 -10.95 -11.76
CA MET A 237 3.53 -9.61 -11.80
C MET A 237 3.86 -8.90 -13.13
N GLY A 238 4.47 -9.52 -14.12
CA GLY A 238 4.73 -8.92 -15.44
C GLY A 238 5.84 -7.87 -15.48
N TYR A 239 6.70 -7.78 -14.45
CA TYR A 239 7.92 -6.96 -14.48
C TYR A 239 9.05 -7.72 -15.20
N PRO A 240 9.60 -7.18 -16.31
CA PRO A 240 10.74 -7.78 -16.98
C PRO A 240 11.96 -7.91 -16.07
N ILE A 241 12.61 -9.08 -16.09
CA ILE A 241 13.83 -9.37 -15.32
C ILE A 241 15.11 -9.19 -16.14
N ASN A 242 15.01 -9.23 -17.47
CA ASN A 242 16.16 -9.13 -18.39
C ASN A 242 16.53 -7.67 -18.74
N GLU A 243 15.67 -6.71 -18.40
CA GLU A 243 15.86 -5.28 -18.64
C GLU A 243 16.01 -4.55 -17.29
N MET A 244 17.03 -3.71 -17.15
CA MET A 244 17.33 -2.96 -15.92
C MET A 244 17.67 -1.49 -16.23
N PRO A 245 16.75 -0.55 -15.99
CA PRO A 245 15.36 -0.76 -15.56
C PRO A 245 14.50 -1.32 -16.72
N PRO A 246 13.35 -1.95 -16.43
CA PRO A 246 12.38 -2.27 -17.47
C PRO A 246 11.81 -1.03 -18.16
N ASP A 247 11.35 -1.20 -19.40
CA ASP A 247 10.44 -0.23 -20.01
C ASP A 247 9.05 -0.32 -19.36
N TYR A 248 8.87 0.44 -18.29
CA TYR A 248 7.61 0.53 -17.56
C TYR A 248 6.45 1.10 -18.42
N ARG A 249 6.73 1.91 -19.45
CA ARG A 249 5.67 2.43 -20.34
C ARG A 249 5.07 1.29 -21.15
N LYS A 250 5.94 0.53 -21.82
CA LYS A 250 5.54 -0.65 -22.59
C LYS A 250 4.85 -1.70 -21.73
N MET A 251 5.31 -1.89 -20.48
CA MET A 251 4.65 -2.77 -19.51
C MET A 251 3.22 -2.30 -19.19
N CYS A 252 3.05 -1.02 -18.87
CA CYS A 252 1.76 -0.43 -18.50
C CYS A 252 0.78 -0.28 -19.68
N GLU A 253 1.25 -0.32 -20.93
CA GLU A 253 0.39 -0.40 -22.11
C GLU A 253 -0.16 -1.82 -22.29
N LYS A 254 0.68 -2.85 -22.16
CA LYS A 254 0.26 -4.25 -22.27
C LYS A 254 -0.78 -4.64 -21.22
N SER A 255 -0.66 -4.13 -20.00
CA SER A 255 -1.63 -4.42 -18.93
C SER A 255 -3.02 -3.85 -19.19
N ARG A 256 -3.16 -2.82 -20.04
CA ARG A 256 -4.47 -2.22 -20.37
C ARG A 256 -5.35 -3.13 -21.23
N PHE A 257 -4.76 -4.11 -21.90
CA PHE A 257 -5.48 -5.05 -22.77
C PHE A 257 -5.95 -6.31 -22.05
N ASN A 258 -5.54 -6.52 -20.78
CA ASN A 258 -5.77 -7.74 -20.01
C ASN A 258 -6.61 -7.54 -18.74
N GLU A 259 -7.13 -6.33 -18.49
CA GLU A 259 -8.00 -5.97 -17.35
C GLU A 259 -9.40 -5.58 -17.84
#